data_AF-A0A6C0JWS5-F1
#
_entry.id   AF-A0A6C0JWS5-F1
#
_cell.length_a   1.000
_cell.length_b   1.000
_cell.length_c   1.000
_cell.angle_alpha   90.00
_cell.angle_beta   90.00
_cell.angle_gamma   90.00
#
_symmetry.space_group_name_H-M   'P 1'
#
loop_
_entity.id
_entity.type
_entity.pdbx_description
1 polymer ?
#
loop_
_entity_poly.entity_id
_entity_poly.type
_entity_poly.pdbx_seq_one_letter_code
_entity_poly.pdbx_strand_id
1 'polypeptide(L)'
;MSVPPAAVLLRAAQVAVDQDKPIYLDYYADSVAKKCLIGVQEDNTKYLVKSNDEYTSTIENIFKCDTCYIVSTENSLYVVSTDIPVKKIVSSSST
;
A
#
# COMPACT_ATOMS: atom_id res chain seq x y z
N MET A 1 -16.63 0.07 11.82
CA MET A 1 -15.45 0.85 11.39
C MET A 1 -14.23 0.03 11.77
N SER A 2 -13.48 -0.49 10.80
CA SER A 2 -12.26 -1.27 11.08
C SER A 2 -11.06 -0.31 11.11
N VAL A 3 -10.21 -0.45 12.12
CA VAL A 3 -8.97 0.33 12.27
C VAL A 3 -7.77 -0.61 12.32
N PRO A 4 -6.57 -0.16 11.91
CA PRO A 4 -5.37 -0.97 12.05
C PRO A 4 -5.08 -1.28 13.53
N PRO A 5 -4.44 -2.41 13.84
CA PRO A 5 -4.00 -2.70 15.20
C PRO A 5 -3.10 -1.60 15.77
N ALA A 6 -3.18 -1.35 17.08
CA ALA A 6 -2.40 -0.30 17.73
C ALA A 6 -0.88 -0.46 17.54
N ALA A 7 -0.38 -1.70 17.51
CA ALA A 7 1.03 -2.00 17.24
C ALA A 7 1.47 -1.56 15.82
N VAL A 8 0.59 -1.73 14.83
CA VAL A 8 0.84 -1.29 13.44
C VAL A 8 0.87 0.23 13.37
N LEU A 9 -0.06 0.92 14.03
CA LEU A 9 -0.07 2.38 14.07
C LEU A 9 1.18 2.94 14.76
N LEU A 10 1.61 2.33 15.87
CA LEU A 10 2.86 2.69 16.54
C LEU A 10 4.06 2.53 15.59
N ARG A 11 4.14 1.40 14.89
CA ARG A 11 5.26 1.15 13.96
C ARG A 11 5.23 2.11 12.77
N ALA A 12 4.05 2.40 12.21
CA ALA A 12 3.89 3.37 11.14
C ALA A 12 4.30 4.78 11.61
N ALA A 13 3.94 5.18 12.83
CA ALA A 13 4.35 6.45 13.42
C ALA A 13 5.88 6.55 13.61
N GLN A 14 6.54 5.49 14.06
CA GLN A 14 8.01 5.46 14.14
C GLN A 14 8.65 5.71 12.78
N VAL A 15 8.18 5.00 11.75
CA VAL A 15 8.74 5.14 10.39
C VAL A 15 8.43 6.51 9.78
N ALA A 16 7.25 7.08 10.07
CA ALA A 16 6.87 8.42 9.65
C ALA A 16 7.81 9.49 10.22
N VAL A 17 8.16 9.37 11.51
CA VAL A 17 9.10 10.27 12.18
C VAL A 17 10.52 10.10 11.62
N ASP A 18 10.97 8.86 11.42
CA ASP A 18 12.32 8.59 10.93
C ASP A 18 12.53 9.06 9.48
N GLN A 19 11.49 8.96 8.64
CA GLN A 19 11.55 9.27 7.21
C GLN A 19 10.97 10.62 6.83
N ASP A 20 10.39 11.36 7.78
CA ASP A 20 9.65 12.62 7.55
C ASP A 20 8.54 12.47 6.49
N LYS A 21 7.75 11.39 6.58
CA LYS A 21 6.68 11.07 5.63
C LYS A 21 5.31 11.02 6.33
N PRO A 22 4.26 11.68 5.80
CA PRO A 22 2.91 11.57 6.33
C PRO A 22 2.35 10.16 6.19
N ILE A 23 1.46 9.79 7.13
CA ILE A 23 0.73 8.51 7.11
C ILE A 23 -0.66 8.72 6.52
N TYR A 24 -0.97 7.96 5.48
CA TYR A 24 -2.30 7.85 4.89
C TYR A 24 -2.95 6.50 5.24
N LEU A 25 -4.21 6.57 5.67
CA LEU A 25 -5.00 5.40 6.10
C LEU A 25 -6.23 5.15 5.20
N ASP A 26 -6.36 5.91 4.12
CA ASP A 26 -7.47 5.85 3.17
C ASP A 26 -7.53 4.53 2.39
N TYR A 27 -6.41 3.80 2.31
CA TYR A 27 -6.35 2.45 1.71
C TYR A 27 -6.70 1.32 2.67
N TYR A 28 -6.70 1.54 3.99
CA TYR A 28 -6.86 0.45 4.94
C TYR A 28 -8.22 -0.23 4.79
N ALA A 29 -9.31 0.55 4.82
CA ALA A 29 -10.66 0.02 4.68
C ALA A 29 -10.86 -0.68 3.33
N ASP A 30 -10.32 -0.10 2.25
CA ASP A 30 -10.44 -0.66 0.91
C ASP A 30 -9.63 -1.95 0.73
N SER A 31 -8.49 -2.07 1.41
CA SER A 31 -7.66 -3.28 1.39
C SER A 31 -8.34 -4.44 2.10
N VAL A 32 -9.02 -4.17 3.23
CA VAL A 32 -9.85 -5.16 3.92
C VAL A 32 -11.06 -5.55 3.06
N ALA A 33 -11.68 -4.58 2.37
CA ALA A 33 -12.79 -4.81 1.46
C ALA A 33 -12.38 -5.39 0.10
N LYS A 34 -11.08 -5.61 -0.15
CA LYS A 34 -10.50 -6.08 -1.41
C LYS A 34 -10.90 -5.22 -2.61
N LYS A 35 -11.09 -3.92 -2.38
CA LYS A 35 -11.36 -2.91 -3.41
C LYS A 35 -10.09 -2.32 -4.00
N CYS A 36 -8.96 -2.39 -3.28
CA CYS A 36 -7.64 -2.05 -3.79
C CYS A 36 -6.75 -3.29 -3.93
N LEU A 37 -5.64 -3.16 -4.66
CA LEU A 37 -4.69 -4.22 -4.94
C LEU A 37 -3.26 -3.69 -5.06
N ILE A 38 -2.28 -4.59 -4.91
CA ILE A 38 -0.88 -4.30 -5.24
C ILE A 38 -0.62 -4.82 -6.65
N GLY A 39 -0.33 -3.90 -7.56
CA GLY A 39 0.09 -4.19 -8.92
C GLY A 39 1.59 -4.45 -8.97
N VAL A 40 2.02 -5.48 -9.71
CA VAL A 40 3.44 -5.76 -9.97
C VAL A 40 3.67 -5.71 -11.48
N GLN A 41 4.51 -4.80 -11.95
CA GLN A 41 4.93 -4.70 -13.35
C GLN A 41 6.01 -5.75 -13.69
N GLU A 42 6.31 -5.89 -14.98
CA GLU A 42 7.27 -6.87 -15.50
C GLU A 42 8.70 -6.63 -15.00
N ASP A 43 9.06 -5.38 -14.73
CA ASP A 43 10.33 -4.95 -14.16
C ASP A 43 10.44 -5.18 -12.63
N ASN A 44 9.42 -5.83 -12.03
CA ASN A 44 9.23 -6.00 -10.58
C ASN A 44 8.87 -4.71 -9.82
N THR A 45 8.57 -3.62 -10.52
CA THR A 45 8.08 -2.39 -9.88
C THR A 45 6.68 -2.60 -9.34
N LYS A 46 6.44 -2.17 -8.10
CA LYS A 46 5.17 -2.38 -7.40
C LYS A 46 4.40 -1.06 -7.28
N TYR A 47 3.09 -1.15 -7.42
CA TYR A 47 2.17 0.00 -7.33
C TYR A 47 1.00 -0.35 -6.43
N LEU A 48 0.51 0.62 -5.68
CA LEU A 48 -0.74 0.49 -4.95
C LEU A 48 -1.88 1.03 -5.85
N VAL A 49 -2.92 0.22 -6.07
CA VAL A 49 -3.99 0.51 -7.03
C VAL A 49 -5.33 0.43 -6.32
N LYS A 50 -6.08 1.54 -6.26
CA LYS A 50 -7.41 1.58 -5.64
C LYS A 50 -8.54 1.36 -6.62
N SER A 51 -8.37 1.82 -7.85
CA SER A 51 -9.30 1.62 -8.96
C SER A 51 -8.56 1.82 -10.27
N ASN A 52 -9.15 1.40 -11.39
CA ASN A 52 -8.53 1.48 -12.73
C ASN A 52 -8.12 2.91 -13.14
N ASP A 53 -8.71 3.94 -12.53
CA ASP A 53 -8.48 5.36 -12.84
C ASP A 53 -7.58 6.08 -11.82
N GLU A 54 -7.28 5.48 -10.67
CA GLU A 54 -6.46 6.06 -9.61
C GLU A 54 -5.21 5.18 -9.39
N TYR A 55 -4.18 5.44 -10.20
CA TYR A 55 -2.84 4.93 -9.94
C TYR A 55 -2.22 5.78 -8.84
N THR A 56 -1.81 5.14 -7.74
CA THR A 56 -0.94 5.82 -6.78
C THR A 56 0.52 5.62 -7.13
N SER A 57 1.34 6.40 -6.44
CA SER A 57 2.79 6.42 -6.51
C SER A 57 3.40 5.02 -6.38
N THR A 58 4.54 4.87 -7.04
CA THR A 58 5.38 3.69 -6.99
C THR A 58 5.73 3.33 -5.54
N ILE A 59 5.62 2.06 -5.20
CA ILE A 59 6.02 1.53 -3.89
C ILE A 59 7.54 1.41 -3.89
N GLU A 60 8.20 2.16 -3.01
CA GLU A 60 9.65 2.06 -2.77
C GLU A 60 9.96 0.89 -1.84
N ASN A 61 9.16 0.72 -0.79
CA ASN A 61 9.38 -0.32 0.20
C ASN A 61 8.06 -0.81 0.80
N ILE A 62 8.03 -2.08 1.21
CA ILE A 62 6.88 -2.68 1.88
C ILE A 62 7.36 -3.60 2.98
N PHE A 63 6.81 -3.42 4.18
CA PHE A 63 7.15 -4.26 5.33
C PHE A 63 5.89 -4.74 6.03
N LYS A 64 5.93 -6.02 6.43
CA LYS A 64 4.85 -6.65 7.18
C LYS A 64 4.96 -6.29 8.66
N CYS A 65 3.87 -5.83 9.24
CA CYS A 65 3.70 -5.63 10.66
C CYS A 65 2.38 -6.27 11.08
N ASP A 66 2.46 -7.39 11.80
CA ASP A 66 1.30 -8.16 12.24
C ASP A 66 0.37 -8.54 11.06
N THR A 67 -0.90 -8.10 11.09
CA THR A 67 -1.92 -8.32 10.06
C THR A 67 -1.98 -7.22 9.00
N CYS A 68 -0.98 -6.34 8.96
CA CYS A 68 -0.91 -5.22 8.03
C CYS A 68 0.43 -5.15 7.29
N TYR A 69 0.42 -4.53 6.13
CA TYR A 69 1.61 -4.00 5.47
C TYR A 69 1.66 -2.49 5.67
N ILE A 70 2.86 -2.00 5.96
CA ILE A 70 3.18 -0.58 5.86
C ILE A 70 3.95 -0.41 4.55
N VAL A 71 3.38 0.41 3.68
CA VAL A 71 3.84 0.64 2.31
C VAL A 71 4.45 2.03 2.26
N SER A 72 5.71 2.13 1.88
CA SER A 72 6.40 3.41 1.68
C SER A 72 6.46 3.72 0.19
N THR A 73 6.03 4.93 -0.15
CA THR A 73 6.26 5.58 -1.44
C THR A 73 7.23 6.72 -1.24
N GLU A 74 7.62 7.39 -2.32
CA GLU A 74 8.53 8.55 -2.29
C GLU A 74 8.14 9.60 -1.23
N ASN A 75 6.87 9.95 -1.14
CA ASN A 75 6.40 11.09 -0.33
C ASN A 75 5.46 10.71 0.81
N SER A 76 5.12 9.43 0.98
CA SER A 76 4.11 9.03 1.96
C SER A 76 4.19 7.58 2.40
N LEU A 77 3.56 7.30 3.54
CA LEU A 77 3.37 5.96 4.08
C LEU A 77 1.89 5.58 4.03
N TYR A 78 1.58 4.37 3.60
CA TYR A 78 0.24 3.80 3.61
C TYR A 78 0.19 2.58 4.53
N VAL A 79 -0.98 2.34 5.14
CA VAL A 79 -1.25 1.11 5.88
C VAL A 79 -2.35 0.33 5.17
N VAL A 80 -2.07 -0.93 4.83
CA VAL A 80 -3.01 -1.85 4.18
C VAL A 80 -3.05 -3.19 4.89
N SER A 81 -4.16 -3.91 4.79
CA SER A 81 -4.28 -5.27 5.33
C SER A 81 -3.38 -6.25 4.58
N THR A 82 -2.91 -7.30 5.26
CA THR A 82 -2.20 -8.40 4.61
C THR A 82 -3.08 -9.19 3.64
N ASP A 83 -4.40 -9.03 3.72
CA ASP A 83 -5.38 -9.67 2.83
C ASP A 83 -5.54 -8.96 1.48
N ILE A 84 -4.79 -7.86 1.26
CA ILE A 84 -4.82 -7.12 -0.01
C ILE A 84 -4.40 -8.03 -1.17
N PRO A 85 -5.18 -8.09 -2.27
CA PRO A 85 -4.82 -8.90 -3.42
C PRO A 85 -3.57 -8.34 -4.14
N VAL A 86 -2.71 -9.23 -4.61
CA VAL A 86 -1.54 -8.89 -5.43
C VAL A 86 -1.76 -9.43 -6.85
N LYS A 87 -1.62 -8.58 -7.87
CA LYS A 87 -1.77 -8.96 -9.28
C LYS A 87 -0.55 -8.52 -10.09
N LYS A 88 -0.08 -9.39 -10.98
CA LYS A 88 0.87 -8.99 -12.03
C LYS A 88 0.11 -8.24 -13.10
N ILE A 89 0.54 -7.01 -13.40
CA ILE A 89 -0.04 -6.18 -14.44
C ILE A 89 0.90 -6.25 -15.63
N VAL A 90 0.48 -6.96 -16.67
CA VAL A 90 1.13 -6.93 -17.98
C VAL A 90 0.52 -5.73 -18.68
N SER A 91 1.31 -4.70 -19.00
CA SER A 91 0.81 -3.60 -19.82
C SER A 91 0.53 -4.15 -21.20
N SER A 92 -0.73 -4.52 -21.47
CA SER A 92 -1.19 -4.76 -22.83
C SER A 92 -1.23 -3.39 -23.50
N SER A 93 -0.10 -2.99 -24.07
CA SER A 93 -0.01 -1.95 -25.08
C SER A 93 -0.86 -2.43 -26.26
N SER A 94 -2.15 -2.08 -26.25
CA SER A 94 -3.04 -2.32 -27.39
C SER A 94 -2.42 -1.62 -28.60
N THR A 95 -2.03 -2.42 -29.57
CA THR A 95 -1.56 -2.02 -30.91
C THR A 95 -2.68 -1.35 -31.69
#